data_AF-A0A4R6S1P7-F1
#
_entry.id   AF-A0A4R6S1P7-F1
#
_cell.length_a   1.000
_cell.length_b   1.000
_cell.length_c   1.000
_cell.angle_alpha   90.00
_cell.angle_beta   90.00
_cell.angle_gamma   90.00
#
_symmetry.space_group_name_H-M   'P 1'
#
loop_
_entity.id
_entity.type
_entity.pdbx_description
1 polymer ?
#
loop_
_entity_poly.entity_id
_entity_poly.type
_entity_poly.pdbx_seq_one_letter_code
_entity_poly.pdbx_strand_id
1 'polypeptide(L)' 'MLNTTFWIAAAERAVKTCAQTAVAILSAGATGVLDVEWGQVMSVAGLAAVVSVLTSIASDGVGNSGPSLGGEQLGRHAG' A
#
# COMPACT_ATOMS: atom_id res chain seq x y z
N MET A 1 5.57 9.88 12.20
CA MET A 1 5.15 11.27 12.53
C MET A 1 4.79 12.10 11.29
N LEU A 2 4.40 11.50 10.16
CA LEU A 2 3.89 12.24 8.98
C LEU A 2 4.85 13.32 8.39
N ASN A 3 6.09 12.97 8.10
CA ASN A 3 7.03 13.83 7.37
C ASN A 3 6.93 13.61 5.84
N THR A 4 7.67 14.39 5.05
CA THR A 4 7.67 14.26 3.58
C THR A 4 8.02 12.84 3.11
N THR A 5 8.96 12.17 3.77
CA THR A 5 9.35 10.78 3.46
C THR A 5 8.19 9.80 3.65
N PHE A 6 7.40 9.96 4.72
CA PHE A 6 6.20 9.16 4.93
C PHE A 6 5.19 9.34 3.79
N TRP A 7 4.91 10.59 3.40
CA TRP A 7 3.94 10.86 2.33
C TRP A 7 4.40 10.35 0.97
N ILE A 8 5.71 10.41 0.67
CA ILE A 8 6.28 9.80 -0.53
C ILE A 8 6.08 8.29 -0.52
N ALA A 9 6.41 7.61 0.59
CA ALA A 9 6.23 6.17 0.72
C ALA A 9 4.75 5.75 0.64
N ALA A 10 3.85 6.50 1.28
CA ALA A 10 2.41 6.27 1.23
C ALA A 10 1.86 6.44 -0.20
N ALA A 11 2.30 7.49 -0.91
CA ALA A 11 1.92 7.74 -2.30
C ALA A 11 2.42 6.64 -3.24
N GLU A 12 3.68 6.20 -3.09
CA GLU A 12 4.24 5.08 -3.86
C GLU A 12 3.40 3.80 -3.67
N ARG A 13 3.06 3.48 -2.42
CA ARG A 13 2.20 2.33 -2.09
C ARG A 13 0.81 2.48 -2.68
N ALA A 14 0.20 3.65 -2.59
CA ALA A 14 -1.13 3.90 -3.13
C ALA A 14 -1.17 3.75 -4.66
N VAL A 15 -0.17 4.31 -5.37
CA VAL A 15 -0.05 4.20 -6.83
C VAL A 15 0.18 2.74 -7.24
N LYS A 16 1.06 2.02 -6.53
CA LYS A 16 1.31 0.60 -6.79
C LYS A 16 0.06 -0.24 -6.58
N THR A 17 -0.68 0.01 -5.49
CA THR A 17 -1.97 -0.66 -5.22
C THR A 17 -2.99 -0.35 -6.31
N CYS A 18 -3.10 0.91 -6.74
CA CYS A 18 -3.97 1.32 -7.84
C CYS A 18 -3.67 0.53 -9.13
N ALA A 19 -2.39 0.53 -9.55
CA ALA A 19 -1.95 -0.16 -10.75
C ALA A 19 -2.18 -1.67 -10.68
N GLN A 20 -1.81 -2.30 -9.55
CA GLN A 20 -2.02 -3.73 -9.35
C GLN A 20 -3.50 -4.11 -9.33
N THR A 21 -4.36 -3.27 -8.75
CA THR A 21 -5.82 -3.48 -8.74
C THR A 21 -6.41 -3.35 -10.14
N ALA A 22 -5.99 -2.34 -10.91
CA ALA A 22 -6.41 -2.18 -12.29
C ALA A 22 -6.01 -3.39 -13.15
N VAL A 23 -4.75 -3.84 -13.04
CA VAL A 23 -4.26 -5.03 -13.75
C VAL A 23 -5.07 -6.28 -13.38
N ALA A 24 -5.38 -6.47 -12.10
CA ALA A 24 -6.16 -7.63 -11.65
C ALA A 24 -7.56 -7.66 -12.30
N ILE A 25 -8.27 -6.53 -12.32
CA ILE A 25 -9.61 -6.43 -12.91
C ILE A 25 -9.55 -6.65 -14.42
N LEU A 26 -8.58 -6.03 -15.10
CA LEU A 26 -8.37 -6.20 -16.54
C LEU A 26 -8.10 -7.68 -16.89
N SER A 27 -7.27 -8.36 -16.09
CA SER A 27 -6.95 -9.77 -16.32
C SER A 27 -8.10 -10.75 -16.05
N ALA A 28 -9.12 -10.32 -15.28
CA ALA A 28 -10.22 -11.18 -14.87
C ALA A 28 -11.34 -11.30 -15.91
N GLY A 29 -11.43 -10.39 -16.89
CA GLY A 29 -12.57 -10.39 -17.82
C GLY A 29 -12.41 -9.65 -19.13
N ALA A 30 -11.28 -8.97 -19.39
CA ALA A 30 -11.10 -8.25 -20.64
C ALA A 30 -10.57 -9.17 -21.75
N THR A 31 -11.31 -9.24 -22.87
CA THR A 31 -10.84 -9.87 -24.12
C THR A 31 -10.08 -8.89 -25.02
N GLY A 32 -10.33 -7.59 -24.86
CA GLY A 32 -9.71 -6.51 -25.62
C GLY A 32 -9.80 -5.17 -24.87
N VAL A 33 -8.87 -4.24 -25.18
CA VAL A 33 -8.74 -2.94 -24.48
C VAL A 33 -9.96 -2.02 -24.64
N LEU A 34 -10.74 -2.21 -25.71
CA LEU A 34 -11.94 -1.41 -26.00
C LEU A 34 -13.19 -1.98 -25.33
N ASP A 35 -13.20 -3.25 -24.96
CA ASP A 35 -14.33 -3.94 -24.30
C ASP A 35 -14.32 -3.74 -22.78
N VAL A 36 -13.29 -3.08 -22.25
CA VAL A 36 -13.12 -2.82 -20.82
C VAL A 36 -14.11 -1.75 -20.36
N GLU A 37 -14.87 -2.05 -19.32
CA GLU A 37 -15.63 -1.05 -18.56
C GLU A 37 -14.68 -0.18 -17.73
N TRP A 38 -14.07 0.82 -18.36
CA TRP A 38 -13.06 1.69 -17.77
C TRP A 38 -13.56 2.43 -16.52
N GLY A 39 -14.87 2.74 -16.46
CA GLY A 39 -15.48 3.37 -15.30
C GLY A 39 -15.36 2.49 -14.05
N GLN A 40 -15.63 1.19 -14.19
CA GLN A 40 -15.51 0.23 -13.10
C GLN A 40 -14.04 0.02 -12.68
N VAL A 41 -13.13 -0.13 -13.65
CA VAL A 41 -11.70 -0.33 -13.37
C VAL A 41 -11.14 0.84 -12.56
N MET A 42 -11.40 2.07 -12.99
CA MET A 42 -10.91 3.28 -12.30
C MET A 42 -11.58 3.46 -10.93
N SER A 43 -12.86 3.10 -10.79
CA SER A 43 -13.57 3.15 -9.51
C SER A 43 -12.93 2.24 -8.46
N VAL A 44 -12.71 0.97 -8.81
CA VAL A 44 -12.15 -0.02 -7.87
C VAL A 44 -10.67 0.25 -7.59
N ALA A 45 -9.89 0.61 -8.62
CA ALA A 45 -8.48 0.97 -8.45
C ALA A 45 -8.33 2.23 -7.57
N GLY A 46 -9.21 3.22 -7.75
CA GLY A 46 -9.27 4.42 -6.92
C GLY A 46 -9.62 4.10 -5.46
N LEU A 47 -10.61 3.24 -5.23
CA LEU A 47 -10.95 2.77 -3.88
C LEU A 47 -9.75 2.09 -3.21
N ALA A 48 -9.05 1.21 -3.92
CA ALA A 48 -7.89 0.50 -3.40
C ALA A 48 -6.73 1.46 -3.06
N ALA A 49 -6.53 2.51 -3.87
CA ALA A 49 -5.57 3.57 -3.56
C ALA A 49 -5.92 4.32 -2.26
N VAL A 50 -7.20 4.69 -2.08
CA VAL A 50 -7.69 5.37 -0.87
C VAL A 50 -7.47 4.48 0.37
N VAL A 51 -7.82 3.19 0.27
CA VAL A 51 -7.59 2.22 1.35
C VAL A 51 -6.10 2.11 1.68
N SER A 52 -5.22 2.12 0.68
CA SER A 52 -3.76 2.07 0.88
C SER A 52 -3.26 3.29 1.66
N VAL A 53 -3.72 4.50 1.34
CA VAL A 53 -3.39 5.72 2.08
C VAL A 53 -3.92 5.66 3.51
N LEU A 54 -5.19 5.28 3.70
CA LEU A 54 -5.79 5.15 5.03
C LEU A 54 -5.06 4.12 5.89
N THR A 55 -4.63 3.01 5.30
CA THR A 55 -3.84 1.98 5.98
C THR A 55 -2.48 2.53 6.39
N SER A 56 -1.81 3.32 5.53
CA SER A 56 -0.53 3.96 5.87
C SER A 56 -0.69 4.91 7.06
N ILE A 57 -1.77 5.68 7.11
CA ILE A 57 -2.09 6.58 8.23
C ILE A 57 -2.37 5.77 9.51
N ALA A 58 -3.19 4.71 9.40
CA ALA A 58 -3.49 3.82 10.52
C ALA A 58 -2.22 3.16 11.06
N SER A 59 -1.28 2.74 10.21
CA SER A 59 0.01 2.17 10.64
C SER A 59 0.92 3.18 11.34
N ASP A 60 0.98 4.46 10.93
CA ASP A 60 1.74 5.48 11.68
C ASP A 60 1.09 5.76 13.05
N GLY A 61 -0.25 5.73 13.13
CA GLY A 61 -1.01 5.91 14.39
C GLY A 61 -0.94 4.71 15.34
N VAL A 62 -0.87 3.49 14.81
CA VAL A 62 -0.69 2.25 15.59
C VAL A 62 0.79 2.01 15.94
N GLY A 63 1.71 2.64 15.21
CA GLY A 63 3.16 2.49 15.33
C GLY A 63 3.82 3.07 16.60
N ASN A 64 3.07 3.63 17.55
CA ASN A 64 3.61 3.97 18.87
C ASN A 64 3.59 2.80 19.87
N SER A 65 3.39 1.55 19.42
CA SER A 65 3.57 0.36 20.26
C SER A 65 4.00 -0.89 19.48
N GLY A 66 5.32 -1.14 19.46
CA GLY A 66 5.91 -2.49 19.56
C GLY A 66 6.85 -2.96 18.42
N PRO A 67 7.89 -3.79 18.68
CA PRO A 67 8.57 -4.11 19.94
C PRO A 67 10.03 -3.61 19.95
N SER A 68 10.49 -3.11 21.10
CA SER A 68 11.87 -2.69 21.34
C SER A 68 12.92 -3.82 21.38
N LEU A 69 12.67 -5.00 20.79
CA LEU A 69 13.51 -6.19 21.02
C LEU A 69 14.33 -6.64 19.80
N GLY A 70 14.60 -5.74 18.85
CA GLY A 70 15.70 -5.95 17.89
C GLY A 70 17.09 -5.68 18.49
N GLY A 71 17.14 -4.98 19.63
CA GLY A 71 18.39 -4.64 20.33
C GLY A 71 18.98 -5.77 21.20
N GLU A 72 18.16 -6.73 21.65
CA GLU A 72 18.62 -7.82 22.53
C GLU A 72 19.43 -8.91 21.78
N GLN A 73 19.28 -9.04 20.45
CA GLN A 73 20.07 -10.01 19.67
C GLN A 73 21.51 -9.57 19.39
N LEU A 74 21.83 -8.27 19.48
CA LEU A 74 23.21 -7.79 19.30
C LEU A 74 24.10 -7.99 20.54
N GLY A 75 23.51 -8.15 21.74
CA GLY A 75 24.25 -8.43 22.98
C GLY A 75 24.61 -9.92 23.19
N ARG A 76 23.94 -10.84 22.49
CA ARG A 76 24.12 -12.30 22.66
C ARG A 76 25.23 -12.91 21.79
N HIS A 77 25.76 -12.16 20.83
CA HIS A 77 26.83 -12.60 19.92
C HIS A 77 28.18 -11.90 20.17
N ALA A 78 28.32 -11.16 21.27
CA ALA A 78 29.59 -10.58 21.73
C ALA A 78 30.23 -11.40 22.87
N GLY A 79 30.00 -12.72 22.87
CA GLY A 79 30.71 -13.68 23.73
C GLY A 79 31.98 -14.18 23.07
#